data_AF-A0AAV8V4C3-F1
#
_entry.id   AF-A0AAV8V4C3-F1
#
_cell.length_a   1.000
_cell.length_b   1.000
_cell.length_c   1.000
_cell.angle_alpha   90.00
_cell.angle_beta   90.00
_cell.angle_gamma   90.00
#
_symmetry.space_group_name_H-M   'P 1'
#
loop_
_entity.id
_entity.type
_entity.pdbx_description
1 polymer ?
#
loop_
_entity_poly.entity_id
_entity_poly.type
_entity_poly.pdbx_seq_one_letter_code
_entity_poly.pdbx_strand_id
1 'polypeptide(L)'
;MAKSALEELRLMRRKHPNIDEVGLVHLPGEQYFLLEDEKLGIGVHIVKTIFLEARALLKKSTNEDEAENASFAAVLLNPDYSPAWTIRKDLVRNGFISESRELFVNAVVLCRSSKEFEPWAHRRFLLNRIEWTTKTREVEVGLCSKAAAAKGCNYYAWTHRIIVANSMSTDELLSENETVLQFLTLHVKDCSAWHYRRYLLQRLGRLNEDRFAEDVAKRYGESQSTKAHLKAIAQYQALMRTD
;
A
#
# COMPACT_ATOMS: atom_id res chain seq x y z
N MET A 1 -0.80 -34.95 16.40
CA MET A 1 -0.57 -33.52 16.71
C MET A 1 -1.40 -32.71 15.73
N ALA A 2 -2.25 -31.80 16.21
CA ALA A 2 -2.95 -30.88 15.32
C ALA A 2 -1.91 -30.09 14.52
N LYS A 3 -2.08 -30.01 13.20
CA LYS A 3 -1.18 -29.27 12.33
C LYS A 3 -1.31 -27.79 12.69
N SER A 4 -0.22 -27.13 13.06
CA SER A 4 -0.24 -25.69 13.35
C SER A 4 -0.78 -24.95 12.12
N ALA A 5 -1.78 -24.10 12.32
CA ALA A 5 -2.40 -23.32 11.26
C ALA A 5 -1.37 -22.37 10.59
N LEU A 6 -0.36 -21.93 11.34
CA LEU A 6 0.78 -21.18 10.80
C LEU A 6 1.60 -22.00 9.79
N GLU A 7 1.90 -23.26 10.12
CA GLU A 7 2.64 -24.14 9.20
C GLU A 7 1.79 -24.55 7.99
N GLU A 8 0.46 -24.64 8.15
CA GLU A 8 -0.43 -24.84 7.02
C GLU A 8 -0.49 -23.64 6.08
N LEU A 9 -0.57 -22.41 6.60
CA LEU A 9 -0.45 -21.18 5.81
C LEU A 9 0.87 -21.14 5.03
N ARG A 10 1.97 -21.53 5.69
CA ARG A 10 3.28 -21.61 5.07
C ARG A 10 3.32 -22.57 3.88
N LEU A 11 2.80 -23.79 4.08
CA LEU A 11 2.75 -24.82 3.04
C LEU A 11 1.87 -24.39 1.88
N MET A 12 0.75 -23.72 2.16
CA MET A 12 -0.15 -23.19 1.15
C MET A 12 0.55 -22.17 0.25
N ARG A 13 1.21 -21.18 0.84
CA ARG A 13 1.99 -20.19 0.10
C ARG A 13 3.08 -20.82 -0.75
N ARG A 14 3.75 -21.87 -0.25
CA ARG A 14 4.78 -22.58 -1.03
C ARG A 14 4.20 -23.32 -2.24
N LYS A 15 3.01 -23.89 -2.10
CA LYS A 15 2.30 -24.59 -3.19
C LYS A 15 1.70 -23.63 -4.21
N HIS A 16 1.32 -22.42 -3.77
CA HIS A 16 0.64 -21.41 -4.57
C HIS A 16 1.41 -20.09 -4.52
N PRO A 17 2.54 -19.99 -5.24
CA PRO A 17 3.43 -18.82 -5.16
C PRO A 17 2.84 -17.54 -5.76
N ASN A 18 1.77 -17.66 -6.55
CA ASN A 18 1.13 -16.56 -7.27
C ASN A 18 -0.04 -15.92 -6.52
N ILE A 19 -0.27 -16.26 -5.23
CA ILE A 19 -1.38 -15.66 -4.48
C ILE A 19 -1.26 -14.14 -4.49
N ASP A 20 -2.20 -13.47 -5.13
CA ASP A 20 -2.16 -12.02 -5.38
C ASP A 20 -3.11 -11.22 -4.49
N GLU A 21 -4.06 -11.90 -3.85
CA GLU A 21 -5.04 -11.32 -2.94
C GLU A 21 -5.26 -12.21 -1.71
N VAL A 22 -5.42 -11.56 -0.55
CA VAL A 22 -5.77 -12.23 0.71
C VAL A 22 -6.93 -11.52 1.38
N GLY A 23 -7.99 -12.29 1.68
CA GLY A 23 -9.20 -11.82 2.35
C GLY A 23 -9.44 -12.53 3.68
N LEU A 24 -10.17 -11.88 4.59
CA LEU A 24 -10.71 -12.54 5.79
C LEU A 24 -12.15 -12.97 5.50
N VAL A 25 -12.46 -14.24 5.73
CA VAL A 25 -13.75 -14.85 5.35
C VAL A 25 -14.34 -15.69 6.48
N HIS A 26 -15.67 -15.76 6.55
CA HIS A 26 -16.36 -16.69 7.43
C HIS A 26 -16.39 -18.07 6.76
N LEU A 27 -15.65 -19.03 7.32
CA LEU A 27 -15.59 -20.40 6.82
C LEU A 27 -16.42 -21.33 7.71
N PRO A 28 -17.10 -22.34 7.13
CA PRO A 28 -17.84 -23.33 7.90
C PRO A 28 -16.91 -24.33 8.59
N GLY A 29 -17.29 -24.76 9.80
CA GLY A 29 -16.59 -25.81 10.54
C GLY A 29 -15.15 -25.45 10.94
N GLU A 30 -14.25 -26.43 10.80
CA GLU A 30 -12.82 -26.35 11.20
C GLU A 30 -11.89 -25.92 10.04
N GLN A 31 -12.44 -25.44 8.92
CA GLN A 31 -11.63 -25.05 7.75
C GLN A 31 -10.91 -23.71 7.99
N TYR A 32 -9.57 -23.71 7.92
CA TYR A 32 -8.77 -22.50 8.15
C TYR A 32 -8.63 -21.60 6.92
N PHE A 33 -8.59 -22.20 5.73
CA PHE A 33 -8.24 -21.51 4.49
C PHE A 33 -9.12 -21.95 3.32
N LEU A 34 -9.39 -21.02 2.41
CA LEU A 34 -10.04 -21.24 1.13
C LEU A 34 -9.16 -20.62 0.04
N LEU A 35 -8.89 -21.34 -1.04
CA LEU A 35 -8.12 -20.82 -2.17
C LEU A 35 -8.94 -20.99 -3.45
N GLU A 36 -9.19 -19.88 -4.14
CA GLU A 36 -9.95 -19.84 -5.38
C GLU A 36 -9.35 -18.77 -6.31
N ASP A 37 -9.01 -19.13 -7.55
CA ASP A 37 -8.42 -18.23 -8.55
C ASP A 37 -7.26 -17.37 -8.02
N GLU A 38 -6.28 -18.02 -7.37
CA GLU A 38 -5.12 -17.39 -6.73
C GLU A 38 -5.44 -16.42 -5.56
N LYS A 39 -6.70 -16.38 -5.10
CA LYS A 39 -7.13 -15.56 -3.96
C LYS A 39 -7.28 -16.41 -2.72
N LEU A 40 -6.60 -16.03 -1.65
CA LEU A 40 -6.59 -16.76 -0.39
C LEU A 40 -7.56 -16.13 0.63
N GLY A 41 -8.63 -16.85 0.94
CA GLY A 41 -9.47 -16.59 2.09
C GLY A 41 -8.90 -17.21 3.37
N ILE A 42 -8.73 -16.41 4.42
CA ILE A 42 -8.35 -16.86 5.77
C ILE A 42 -9.58 -16.79 6.67
N GLY A 43 -9.89 -17.89 7.35
CA GLY A 43 -10.99 -17.97 8.30
C GLY A 43 -10.84 -16.95 9.43
N VAL A 44 -11.85 -16.10 9.66
CA VAL A 44 -11.78 -15.06 10.71
C VAL A 44 -11.50 -15.66 12.10
N HIS A 45 -12.00 -16.88 12.34
CA HIS A 45 -11.83 -17.60 13.60
C HIS A 45 -10.38 -18.01 13.89
N ILE A 46 -9.53 -18.18 12.86
CA ILE A 46 -8.15 -18.67 13.02
C ILE A 46 -7.10 -17.53 13.04
N VAL A 47 -7.49 -16.32 12.63
CA VAL A 47 -6.60 -15.13 12.52
C VAL A 47 -5.84 -14.87 13.81
N LYS A 48 -6.55 -14.81 14.96
CA LYS A 48 -5.91 -14.52 16.26
C LYS A 48 -4.90 -15.60 16.64
N THR A 49 -5.23 -16.87 16.39
CA THR A 49 -4.38 -18.01 16.71
C THR A 49 -3.09 -17.96 15.89
N ILE A 50 -3.19 -17.84 14.57
CA ILE A 50 -2.01 -17.76 13.68
C ILE A 50 -1.15 -16.55 14.06
N PHE A 51 -1.76 -15.39 14.30
CA PHE A 51 -1.01 -14.19 14.67
C PHE A 51 -0.24 -14.36 15.99
N LEU A 52 -0.85 -14.97 17.01
CA LEU A 52 -0.19 -15.22 18.29
C LEU A 52 0.93 -16.26 18.17
N GLU A 53 0.72 -17.34 17.40
CA GLU A 53 1.76 -18.33 17.08
C GLU A 53 2.93 -17.68 16.36
N ALA A 54 2.66 -16.90 15.30
CA ALA A 54 3.67 -16.17 14.55
C ALA A 54 4.46 -15.21 15.45
N ARG A 55 3.77 -14.44 16.30
CA ARG A 55 4.42 -13.53 17.25
C ARG A 55 5.30 -14.26 18.27
N ALA A 56 4.87 -15.42 18.73
CA ALA A 56 5.68 -16.24 19.64
C ALA A 56 6.91 -16.82 18.92
N LEU A 57 6.75 -17.27 17.68
CA LEU A 57 7.84 -17.79 16.86
C LEU A 57 8.86 -16.70 16.53
N LEU A 58 8.45 -15.47 16.21
CA LEU A 58 9.37 -14.34 15.97
C LEU A 58 10.30 -14.04 17.15
N LYS A 59 9.86 -14.32 18.39
CA LYS A 59 10.68 -14.12 19.60
C LYS A 59 11.69 -15.25 19.83
N LYS A 60 11.43 -16.42 19.24
CA LYS A 60 12.18 -17.67 19.49
C LYS A 60 12.93 -18.16 18.27
N SER A 61 12.69 -17.58 17.10
CA SER A 61 13.24 -18.04 15.82
C SER A 61 14.75 -18.05 15.90
N THR A 62 15.35 -19.17 15.51
CA THR A 62 16.81 -19.36 15.55
C THR A 62 17.45 -19.28 14.18
N ASN A 63 16.63 -19.26 13.12
CA ASN A 63 17.06 -19.22 11.73
C ASN A 63 16.14 -18.32 10.88
N GLU A 64 16.63 -17.94 9.71
CA GLU A 64 15.97 -17.01 8.79
C GLU A 64 14.67 -17.56 8.22
N ASP A 65 14.56 -18.88 8.04
CA ASP A 65 13.38 -19.53 7.46
C ASP A 65 12.18 -19.53 8.42
N GLU A 66 12.42 -19.72 9.72
CA GLU A 66 11.43 -19.50 10.78
C GLU A 66 11.03 -18.03 10.89
N ALA A 67 12.02 -17.13 10.87
CA ALA A 67 11.78 -15.69 10.95
C ALA A 67 10.99 -15.17 9.75
N GLU A 68 11.29 -15.65 8.55
CA GLU A 68 10.58 -15.31 7.31
C GLU A 68 9.12 -15.78 7.37
N ASN A 69 8.89 -17.03 7.76
CA ASN A 69 7.54 -17.58 7.85
C ASN A 69 6.69 -16.82 8.89
N ALA A 70 7.24 -16.64 10.09
CA ALA A 70 6.54 -16.00 11.18
C ALA A 70 6.27 -14.51 10.88
N SER A 71 7.25 -13.81 10.28
CA SER A 71 7.09 -12.40 9.94
C SER A 71 6.09 -12.21 8.81
N PHE A 72 6.07 -13.10 7.81
CA PHE A 72 5.07 -13.10 6.74
C PHE A 72 3.65 -13.21 7.30
N ALA A 73 3.40 -14.23 8.13
CA ALA A 73 2.07 -14.42 8.72
C ALA A 73 1.68 -13.23 9.61
N ALA A 74 2.64 -12.66 10.35
CA ALA A 74 2.39 -11.51 11.21
C ALA A 74 1.98 -10.27 10.41
N VAL A 75 2.71 -9.89 9.34
CA VAL A 75 2.36 -8.72 8.51
C VAL A 75 1.09 -8.93 7.70
N LEU A 76 0.83 -10.17 7.29
CA LEU A 76 -0.38 -10.51 6.54
C LEU A 76 -1.64 -10.34 7.40
N LEU A 77 -1.58 -10.75 8.66
CA LEU A 77 -2.73 -10.74 9.57
C LEU A 77 -2.88 -9.42 10.33
N ASN A 78 -1.76 -8.81 10.73
CA ASN A 78 -1.70 -7.52 11.41
C ASN A 78 -0.64 -6.60 10.77
N PRO A 79 -1.04 -5.84 9.74
CA PRO A 79 -0.15 -4.96 8.98
C PRO A 79 0.51 -3.85 9.79
N ASP A 80 -0.03 -3.46 10.96
CA ASP A 80 0.58 -2.44 11.84
C ASP A 80 1.60 -3.02 12.82
N TYR A 81 1.90 -4.33 12.76
CA TYR A 81 2.86 -4.95 13.66
C TYR A 81 4.31 -4.68 13.22
N SER A 82 4.83 -3.51 13.58
CA SER A 82 6.17 -3.01 13.22
C SER A 82 7.32 -4.01 13.43
N PRO A 83 7.37 -4.84 14.52
CA PRO A 83 8.47 -5.79 14.70
C PRO A 83 8.61 -6.79 13.55
N ALA A 84 7.50 -7.23 12.93
CA ALA A 84 7.57 -8.14 11.79
C ALA A 84 8.17 -7.43 10.56
N TRP A 85 7.80 -6.18 10.29
CA TRP A 85 8.42 -5.40 9.21
C TRP A 85 9.91 -5.17 9.41
N THR A 86 10.36 -4.92 10.65
CA THR A 86 11.78 -4.80 10.97
C THR A 86 12.53 -6.09 10.61
N ILE A 87 12.01 -7.25 11.04
CA ILE A 87 12.60 -8.55 10.70
C ILE A 87 12.65 -8.77 9.18
N ARG A 88 11.58 -8.42 8.46
CA ARG A 88 11.56 -8.53 6.99
C ARG A 88 12.59 -7.61 6.32
N LYS A 89 12.79 -6.39 6.82
CA LYS A 89 13.86 -5.49 6.33
C LYS A 89 15.24 -6.12 6.52
N ASP A 90 15.48 -6.79 7.64
CA ASP A 90 16.76 -7.46 7.90
C ASP A 90 16.96 -8.68 6.99
N LEU A 91 15.90 -9.47 6.76
CA LEU A 91 15.90 -10.58 5.81
C LEU A 91 16.08 -10.15 4.35
N VAL A 92 15.69 -8.91 3.99
CA VAL A 92 16.01 -8.34 2.67
C VAL A 92 17.47 -7.87 2.64
N ARG A 93 17.94 -7.19 3.70
CA ARG A 93 19.31 -6.67 3.78
C ARG A 93 20.38 -7.76 3.72
N ASN A 94 20.12 -8.93 4.32
CA ASN A 94 21.04 -10.06 4.30
C ASN A 94 20.89 -10.94 3.05
N GLY A 95 19.98 -10.60 2.12
CA GLY A 95 19.77 -11.32 0.87
C GLY A 95 18.97 -12.62 1.00
N PHE A 96 18.39 -12.93 2.16
CA PHE A 96 17.55 -14.11 2.35
C PHE A 96 16.21 -14.01 1.59
N ILE A 97 15.65 -12.80 1.49
CA ILE A 97 14.48 -12.47 0.67
C ILE A 97 14.91 -11.49 -0.42
N SER A 98 14.59 -11.78 -1.69
CA SER A 98 14.80 -10.83 -2.77
C SER A 98 13.81 -9.67 -2.73
N GLU A 99 14.24 -8.47 -3.14
CA GLU A 99 13.38 -7.28 -3.22
C GLU A 99 12.14 -7.53 -4.11
N SER A 100 12.30 -8.24 -5.23
CA SER A 100 11.21 -8.55 -6.15
C SER A 100 10.12 -9.41 -5.51
N ARG A 101 10.52 -10.44 -4.76
CA ARG A 101 9.60 -11.31 -4.03
C ARG A 101 8.94 -10.55 -2.89
N GLU A 102 9.68 -9.68 -2.21
CA GLU A 102 9.14 -8.89 -1.11
C GLU A 102 8.16 -7.82 -1.58
N LEU A 103 8.38 -7.20 -2.74
CA LEU A 103 7.44 -6.26 -3.36
C LEU A 103 6.10 -6.93 -3.71
N PHE A 104 6.16 -8.19 -4.15
CA PHE A 104 4.96 -9.01 -4.40
C PHE A 104 4.20 -9.28 -3.10
N VAL A 105 4.87 -9.78 -2.06
CA VAL A 105 4.26 -10.01 -0.74
C VAL A 105 3.66 -8.72 -0.17
N ASN A 106 4.40 -7.61 -0.24
CA ASN A 106 3.93 -6.32 0.23
C ASN A 106 2.68 -5.82 -0.54
N ALA A 107 2.58 -6.11 -1.84
CA ALA A 107 1.39 -5.78 -2.63
C ALA A 107 0.16 -6.56 -2.12
N VAL A 108 0.30 -7.85 -1.82
CA VAL A 108 -0.77 -8.68 -1.23
C VAL A 108 -1.26 -8.10 0.10
N VAL A 109 -0.34 -7.65 0.96
CA VAL A 109 -0.69 -7.00 2.24
C VAL A 109 -1.49 -5.71 1.98
N LEU A 110 -1.00 -4.86 1.06
CA LEU A 110 -1.64 -3.59 0.70
C LEU A 110 -3.04 -3.73 0.11
N CYS A 111 -3.39 -4.84 -0.53
CA CYS A 111 -4.74 -5.11 -1.03
C CYS A 111 -5.79 -4.99 0.09
N ARG A 112 -5.46 -5.41 1.32
CA ARG A 112 -6.37 -5.33 2.48
C ARG A 112 -6.09 -4.12 3.36
N SER A 113 -4.82 -3.69 3.42
CA SER A 113 -4.33 -2.71 4.38
C SER A 113 -3.81 -1.42 3.71
N SER A 114 -4.58 -0.90 2.77
CA SER A 114 -4.18 0.27 1.99
C SER A 114 -4.20 1.60 2.77
N LYS A 115 -4.70 1.64 4.01
CA LYS A 115 -4.76 2.85 4.87
C LYS A 115 -3.84 2.76 6.09
N GLU A 116 -2.95 1.79 6.10
CA GLU A 116 -2.04 1.49 7.18
C GLU A 116 -0.65 2.01 6.80
N PHE A 117 0.07 2.63 7.75
CA PHE A 117 1.34 3.31 7.45
C PHE A 117 2.46 2.32 7.10
N GLU A 118 2.59 1.26 7.90
CA GLU A 118 3.72 0.33 7.84
C GLU A 118 3.90 -0.36 6.48
N PRO A 119 2.84 -0.89 5.82
CA PRO A 119 2.97 -1.47 4.48
C PRO A 119 3.54 -0.50 3.44
N TRP A 120 3.10 0.76 3.44
CA TRP A 120 3.62 1.78 2.52
C TRP A 120 5.05 2.20 2.88
N ALA A 121 5.36 2.33 4.16
CA ALA A 121 6.72 2.62 4.63
C ALA A 121 7.70 1.50 4.22
N HIS A 122 7.30 0.25 4.36
CA HIS A 122 8.08 -0.90 3.92
C HIS A 122 8.23 -0.94 2.40
N ARG A 123 7.16 -0.65 1.64
CA ARG A 123 7.24 -0.57 0.17
C ARG A 123 8.26 0.46 -0.29
N ARG A 124 8.27 1.65 0.31
CA ARG A 124 9.26 2.71 0.03
C ARG A 124 10.68 2.27 0.36
N PHE A 125 10.89 1.53 1.45
CA PHE A 125 12.18 0.93 1.76
C PHE A 125 12.68 0.00 0.65
N LEU A 126 11.81 -0.83 0.06
CA LEU A 126 12.16 -1.74 -1.03
C LEU A 126 12.46 -0.97 -2.33
N LEU A 127 11.66 0.04 -2.66
CA LEU A 127 11.83 0.82 -3.89
C LEU A 127 13.15 1.60 -3.92
N ASN A 128 13.69 1.98 -2.76
CA ASN A 128 15.02 2.59 -2.64
C ASN A 128 16.18 1.62 -2.94
N ARG A 129 15.89 0.34 -3.19
CA ARG A 129 16.87 -0.73 -3.42
C ARG A 129 16.77 -1.36 -4.80
N ILE A 130 15.85 -0.88 -5.64
CA ILE A 130 15.67 -1.37 -7.01
C ILE A 130 15.82 -0.22 -8.00
N GLU A 131 16.05 -0.57 -9.25
CA GLU A 131 16.02 0.41 -10.33
C GLU A 131 14.59 0.78 -10.73
N TRP A 132 14.39 2.08 -10.99
CA TRP A 132 13.15 2.59 -11.55
C TRP A 132 13.10 2.31 -13.05
N THR A 133 12.27 1.35 -13.44
CA THR A 133 11.95 1.05 -14.84
C THR A 133 10.54 1.52 -15.15
N THR A 134 10.19 1.61 -16.43
CA THR A 134 8.80 1.86 -16.87
C THR A 134 7.84 0.85 -16.22
N LYS A 135 8.20 -0.44 -16.21
CA LYS A 135 7.41 -1.50 -15.57
C LYS A 135 7.25 -1.27 -14.06
N THR A 136 8.31 -0.84 -13.38
CA THR A 136 8.24 -0.50 -11.95
C THR A 136 7.22 0.63 -11.73
N ARG A 137 7.28 1.71 -12.52
CA ARG A 137 6.34 2.83 -12.41
C ARG A 137 4.90 2.41 -12.67
N GLU A 138 4.66 1.63 -13.72
CA GLU A 138 3.33 1.12 -14.07
C GLU A 138 2.71 0.31 -12.93
N VAL A 139 3.49 -0.60 -12.32
CA VAL A 139 3.06 -1.39 -11.17
C VAL A 139 2.72 -0.50 -9.98
N GLU A 140 3.57 0.47 -9.64
CA GLU A 140 3.34 1.37 -8.52
C GLU A 140 2.12 2.29 -8.73
N VAL A 141 1.96 2.84 -9.95
CA VAL A 141 0.79 3.64 -10.33
C VAL A 141 -0.49 2.80 -10.23
N GLY A 142 -0.47 1.56 -10.73
CA GLY A 142 -1.60 0.64 -10.64
C GLY A 142 -1.98 0.33 -9.20
N LEU A 143 -0.99 0.07 -8.34
CA LEU A 143 -1.22 -0.20 -6.93
C LEU A 143 -1.78 1.02 -6.19
N CYS A 144 -1.25 2.23 -6.42
CA CYS A 144 -1.82 3.47 -5.88
C CYS A 144 -3.27 3.70 -6.36
N SER A 145 -3.55 3.41 -7.63
CA SER A 145 -4.89 3.58 -8.21
C SER A 145 -5.91 2.63 -7.59
N LYS A 146 -5.56 1.35 -7.43
CA LYS A 146 -6.39 0.36 -6.72
C LYS A 146 -6.66 0.80 -5.27
N ALA A 147 -5.62 1.24 -4.57
CA ALA A 147 -5.74 1.70 -3.18
C ALA A 147 -6.59 2.96 -3.01
N ALA A 148 -6.50 3.92 -3.94
CA ALA A 148 -7.29 5.15 -3.94
C ALA A 148 -8.77 4.89 -4.31
N ALA A 149 -9.02 3.99 -5.27
CA ALA A 149 -10.38 3.60 -5.64
C ALA A 149 -11.09 2.80 -4.52
N ALA A 150 -10.37 1.93 -3.82
CA ALA A 150 -10.93 1.12 -2.73
C ALA A 150 -11.28 1.94 -1.48
N LYS A 151 -10.50 2.98 -1.16
CA LYS A 151 -10.72 3.82 0.01
C LYS A 151 -10.49 5.30 -0.34
N GLY A 152 -11.56 6.10 -0.39
CA GLY A 152 -11.45 7.53 -0.68
C GLY A 152 -10.52 8.29 0.29
N CYS A 153 -9.90 9.36 -0.21
CA CYS A 153 -8.90 10.17 0.48
C CYS A 153 -7.74 9.31 1.04
N ASN A 154 -7.21 8.38 0.24
CA ASN A 154 -6.10 7.54 0.65
C ASN A 154 -4.76 8.32 0.62
N TYR A 155 -4.48 9.04 1.70
CA TYR A 155 -3.27 9.84 1.84
C TYR A 155 -1.99 9.05 1.56
N TYR A 156 -1.89 7.81 2.05
CA TYR A 156 -0.68 7.00 1.86
C TYR A 156 -0.46 6.59 0.41
N ALA A 157 -1.53 6.23 -0.30
CA ALA A 157 -1.44 5.91 -1.73
C ALA A 157 -1.00 7.13 -2.56
N TRP A 158 -1.60 8.30 -2.32
CA TRP A 158 -1.27 9.52 -3.07
C TRP A 158 0.11 10.08 -2.74
N THR A 159 0.55 9.99 -1.48
CA THR A 159 1.93 10.37 -1.10
C THR A 159 2.96 9.39 -1.63
N HIS A 160 2.65 8.09 -1.71
CA HIS A 160 3.50 7.13 -2.42
C HIS A 160 3.60 7.47 -3.92
N ARG A 161 2.50 7.90 -4.54
CA ARG A 161 2.45 8.30 -5.95
C ARG A 161 3.32 9.52 -6.27
N ILE A 162 3.63 10.38 -5.29
CA ILE A 162 4.64 11.45 -5.41
C ILE A 162 6.04 10.88 -5.67
N ILE A 163 6.42 9.80 -4.98
CA ILE A 163 7.73 9.17 -5.17
C ILE A 163 7.83 8.58 -6.57
N VAL A 164 6.74 7.95 -7.06
CA VAL A 164 6.69 7.43 -8.42
C VAL A 164 6.86 8.58 -9.44
N ALA A 165 6.13 9.69 -9.25
CA ALA A 165 6.24 10.88 -10.09
C ALA A 165 7.63 11.53 -10.07
N ASN A 166 8.38 11.44 -8.96
CA ASN A 166 9.76 11.90 -8.92
C ASN A 166 10.68 11.14 -9.88
N SER A 167 10.34 9.89 -10.23
CA SER A 167 11.09 9.06 -11.17
C SER A 167 10.66 9.19 -12.64
N MET A 168 9.59 9.97 -12.91
CA MET A 168 9.00 10.13 -14.24
C MET A 168 9.67 11.27 -15.04
N SER A 169 9.69 11.10 -16.36
CA SER A 169 9.98 12.16 -17.33
C SER A 169 8.85 13.21 -17.41
N THR A 170 9.11 14.33 -18.07
CA THR A 170 8.11 15.39 -18.29
C THR A 170 6.87 14.88 -19.02
N ASP A 171 7.05 14.04 -20.06
CA ASP A 171 5.92 13.52 -20.84
C ASP A 171 5.08 12.53 -20.03
N GLU A 172 5.72 11.67 -19.22
CA GLU A 172 5.03 10.79 -18.27
C GLU A 172 4.25 11.61 -17.23
N LEU A 173 4.81 12.72 -16.71
CA LEU A 173 4.13 13.61 -15.76
C LEU A 173 2.90 14.31 -16.38
N LEU A 174 2.95 14.64 -17.68
CA LEU A 174 1.80 15.22 -18.40
C LEU A 174 0.67 14.20 -18.50
N SER A 175 0.97 12.98 -18.93
CA SER A 175 0.02 11.86 -19.01
C SER A 175 -0.56 11.51 -17.63
N GLU A 176 0.28 11.49 -16.60
CA GLU A 176 -0.15 11.25 -15.22
C GLU A 176 -1.09 12.35 -14.72
N ASN A 177 -0.80 13.62 -14.99
CA ASN A 177 -1.70 14.72 -14.62
C ASN A 177 -3.07 14.62 -15.30
N GLU A 178 -3.14 14.18 -16.56
CA GLU A 178 -4.41 13.90 -17.25
C GLU A 178 -5.16 12.73 -16.61
N THR A 179 -4.46 11.66 -16.26
CA THR A 179 -5.02 10.50 -15.56
C THR A 179 -5.61 10.88 -14.20
N VAL A 180 -4.89 11.67 -13.41
CA VAL A 180 -5.37 12.17 -12.11
C VAL A 180 -6.56 13.11 -12.29
N LEU A 181 -6.56 13.94 -13.34
CA LEU A 181 -7.70 14.80 -13.65
C LEU A 181 -8.95 13.98 -13.98
N GLN A 182 -8.81 12.90 -14.74
CA GLN A 182 -9.91 11.97 -15.02
C GLN A 182 -10.42 11.34 -13.72
N PHE A 183 -9.54 10.86 -12.84
CA PHE A 183 -9.93 10.32 -11.52
C PHE A 183 -10.75 11.34 -10.71
N LEU A 184 -10.33 12.61 -10.70
CA LEU A 184 -10.99 13.70 -9.99
C LEU A 184 -12.34 14.11 -10.60
N THR A 185 -12.67 13.72 -11.84
CA THR A 185 -14.03 13.93 -12.37
C THR A 185 -15.07 13.10 -11.61
N LEU A 186 -14.67 11.91 -11.15
CA LEU A 186 -15.53 10.98 -10.40
C LEU A 186 -15.37 11.16 -8.88
N HIS A 187 -14.19 11.58 -8.43
CA HIS A 187 -13.84 11.68 -7.01
C HIS A 187 -13.57 13.13 -6.60
N VAL A 188 -14.51 14.03 -6.91
CA VAL A 188 -14.33 15.47 -6.69
C VAL A 188 -13.95 15.81 -5.24
N LYS A 189 -14.40 15.02 -4.26
CA LYS A 189 -14.15 15.21 -2.81
C LYS A 189 -12.79 14.71 -2.30
N ASP A 190 -11.95 14.09 -3.13
CA ASP A 190 -10.70 13.45 -2.67
C ASP A 190 -9.57 14.46 -2.43
N CYS A 191 -9.28 14.75 -1.16
CA CYS A 191 -8.25 15.74 -0.79
C CYS A 191 -6.84 15.34 -1.17
N SER A 192 -6.57 14.05 -1.13
CA SER A 192 -5.25 13.52 -1.35
C SER A 192 -4.92 13.52 -2.86
N ALA A 193 -5.91 13.22 -3.70
CA ALA A 193 -5.81 13.35 -5.15
C ALA A 193 -5.62 14.80 -5.60
N TRP A 194 -6.36 15.75 -5.01
CA TRP A 194 -6.19 17.18 -5.31
C TRP A 194 -4.81 17.70 -4.91
N HIS A 195 -4.32 17.30 -3.73
CA HIS A 195 -2.96 17.61 -3.29
C HIS A 195 -1.91 17.05 -4.27
N TYR A 196 -2.08 15.81 -4.71
CA TYR A 196 -1.17 15.20 -5.68
C TYR A 196 -1.19 15.91 -7.05
N ARG A 197 -2.37 16.25 -7.57
CA ARG A 197 -2.49 17.02 -8.81
C ARG A 197 -1.79 18.38 -8.73
N ARG A 198 -1.96 19.08 -7.62
CA ARG A 198 -1.23 20.34 -7.36
C ARG A 198 0.28 20.13 -7.42
N TYR A 199 0.78 19.08 -6.78
CA TYR A 199 2.20 18.71 -6.82
C TYR A 199 2.68 18.45 -8.26
N LEU A 200 1.90 17.75 -9.09
CA LEU A 200 2.22 17.54 -10.51
C LEU A 200 2.30 18.85 -11.29
N LEU A 201 1.32 19.75 -11.11
CA LEU A 201 1.32 21.06 -11.76
C LEU A 201 2.54 21.89 -11.34
N GLN A 202 2.93 21.83 -10.07
CA GLN A 202 4.14 22.50 -9.57
C GLN A 202 5.40 21.93 -10.22
N ARG A 203 5.53 20.59 -10.28
CA ARG A 203 6.64 19.90 -10.94
C ARG A 203 6.77 20.23 -12.42
N LEU A 204 5.63 20.41 -13.09
CA LEU A 204 5.56 20.78 -14.51
C LEU A 204 5.79 22.29 -14.76
N GLY A 205 5.94 23.12 -13.72
CA GLY A 205 6.00 24.57 -13.85
C GLY A 205 4.70 25.20 -14.36
N ARG A 206 3.56 24.53 -14.15
CA ARG A 206 2.22 24.90 -14.65
C ARG A 206 1.24 25.28 -13.53
N LEU A 207 1.69 25.31 -12.28
CA LEU A 207 0.84 25.70 -11.15
C LEU A 207 0.55 27.20 -11.21
N ASN A 208 -0.72 27.53 -11.41
CA ASN A 208 -1.28 28.85 -11.17
C ASN A 208 -2.34 28.69 -10.06
N GLU A 209 -2.15 29.37 -8.93
CA GLU A 209 -2.97 29.22 -7.73
C GLU A 209 -4.44 29.54 -7.98
N ASP A 210 -4.71 30.64 -8.68
CA ASP A 210 -6.06 31.11 -8.95
C ASP A 210 -6.80 30.12 -9.85
N ARG A 211 -6.18 29.71 -10.96
CA ARG A 211 -6.74 28.70 -11.88
C ARG A 211 -6.95 27.35 -11.20
N PHE A 212 -6.04 26.96 -10.30
CA PHE A 212 -6.18 25.72 -9.54
C PHE A 212 -7.38 25.80 -8.59
N ALA A 213 -7.52 26.90 -7.84
CA ALA A 213 -8.63 27.12 -6.94
C ALA A 213 -9.98 27.19 -7.68
N GLU A 214 -10.02 27.83 -8.85
CA GLU A 214 -11.19 27.87 -9.73
C GLU A 214 -11.60 26.47 -10.21
N ASP A 215 -10.66 25.64 -10.65
CA ASP A 215 -10.97 24.28 -11.11
C ASP A 215 -11.47 23.38 -9.96
N VAL A 216 -10.88 23.52 -8.77
CA VAL A 216 -11.41 22.87 -7.55
C VAL A 216 -12.84 23.34 -7.29
N ALA A 217 -13.08 24.65 -7.26
CA ALA A 217 -14.40 25.22 -6.97
C ALA A 217 -15.46 24.79 -7.99
N LYS A 218 -15.13 24.83 -9.28
CA LYS A 218 -16.02 24.40 -10.37
C LYS A 218 -16.45 22.95 -10.23
N ARG A 219 -15.56 22.06 -9.78
CA ARG A 219 -15.83 20.62 -9.67
C ARG A 219 -16.52 20.23 -8.36
N TYR A 220 -16.29 20.96 -7.28
CA TYR A 220 -16.99 20.76 -6.01
C TYR A 220 -18.40 21.36 -5.99
N GLY A 221 -18.67 22.35 -6.83
CA GLY A 221 -19.73 23.31 -6.59
C GLY A 221 -19.34 24.29 -5.47
N GLU A 222 -19.94 25.48 -5.47
CA GLU A 222 -19.74 26.46 -4.39
C GLU A 222 -20.34 25.92 -3.08
N SER A 223 -19.51 25.31 -2.25
CA SER A 223 -19.92 24.79 -0.94
C SER A 223 -18.93 25.17 0.15
N GLN A 224 -19.41 25.20 1.39
CA GLN A 224 -18.58 25.45 2.56
C GLN A 224 -17.49 24.37 2.75
N SER A 225 -17.69 23.17 2.19
CA SER A 225 -16.66 22.12 2.17
C SER A 225 -15.49 22.46 1.24
N THR A 226 -15.72 23.17 0.13
CA THR A 226 -14.67 23.59 -0.81
C THR A 226 -13.66 24.53 -0.12
N LYS A 227 -14.15 25.49 0.67
CA LYS A 227 -13.30 26.42 1.44
C LYS A 227 -12.52 25.72 2.56
N ALA A 228 -13.16 24.80 3.28
CA ALA A 228 -12.51 23.99 4.31
C ALA A 228 -11.41 23.08 3.71
N HIS A 229 -11.64 22.56 2.52
CA HIS A 229 -10.72 21.69 1.81
C HIS A 229 -9.49 22.41 1.27
N LEU A 230 -9.67 23.58 0.65
CA LEU A 230 -8.55 24.44 0.23
C LEU A 230 -7.72 24.89 1.45
N LYS A 231 -8.37 25.17 2.58
CA LYS A 231 -7.70 25.46 3.85
C LYS A 231 -6.92 24.25 4.39
N ALA A 232 -7.47 23.03 4.30
CA ALA A 232 -6.76 21.81 4.69
C ALA A 232 -5.52 21.60 3.81
N ILE A 233 -5.64 21.72 2.48
CA ILE A 233 -4.51 21.64 1.54
C ILE A 233 -3.41 22.66 1.93
N ALA A 234 -3.78 23.90 2.25
CA ALA A 234 -2.85 24.94 2.68
C ALA A 234 -2.20 24.66 4.06
N GLN A 235 -2.96 24.14 5.03
CA GLN A 235 -2.44 23.75 6.34
C GLN A 235 -1.45 22.57 6.25
N TYR A 236 -1.75 21.58 5.41
CA TYR A 236 -0.84 20.45 5.16
C TYR A 236 0.47 20.90 4.50
N GLN A 237 0.45 21.93 3.64
CA GLN A 237 1.67 22.50 3.06
C GLN A 237 2.57 23.18 4.09
N ALA A 238 2.01 23.76 5.15
CA ALA A 238 2.79 24.38 6.20
C ALA A 238 3.55 23.35 7.05
N LEU A 239 2.93 22.18 7.30
CA LEU A 239 3.53 21.07 8.05
C LEU A 239 4.68 20.38 7.31
N MET A 240 4.64 20.35 5.97
CA MET A 240 5.66 19.69 5.14
C MET A 240 6.87 20.58 4.78
N ARG A 241 6.91 21.85 5.25
CA ARG A 241 8.05 22.76 5.08
C ARG A 241 9.00 22.76 6.29
N THR A 242 8.67 22.01 7.33
CA THR A 242 9.36 22.02 8.64
C THR A 242 10.19 20.77 8.94
N ASP A 243 10.32 19.85 7.98
CA ASP A 243 11.26 18.71 8.00
C ASP A 243 12.21 18.80 6.80
#